data_AF-A0A146G5N9-F1
#
_entry.id   AF-A0A146G5N9-F1
#
_cell.length_a   1.000
_cell.length_b   1.000
_cell.length_c   1.000
_cell.angle_alpha   90.00
_cell.angle_beta   90.00
_cell.angle_gamma   90.00
#
_symmetry.space_group_name_H-M   'P 1'
#
loop_
_entity.id
_entity.type
_entity.pdbx_description
1 polymer ?
#
loop_
_entity_poly.entity_id
_entity_poly.type
_entity_poly.pdbx_seq_one_letter_code
_entity_poly.pdbx_strand_id
1 'polypeptide(L)'
;MRHLSLIFTVGLTCAFLVACKPAPQSNVVPAQVIEVATPLHPGIELYINNYVLGPNQGSTTQPDFSRWSPDVKTKFSATTSEEGKPPYSASIEYLGRKPDGDLYNVTISFPIAGTTKTLSRELVYPGGDVELLRDTEYRIGIRPKTAE
;
A
#
# COMPACT_ATOMS: atom_id res chain seq x y z
N MET A 1 69.91 -11.01 59.32
CA MET A 1 71.11 -10.88 58.46
C MET A 1 70.81 -11.48 57.10
N ARG A 2 71.35 -10.85 56.04
CA ARG A 2 71.30 -11.19 54.61
C ARG A 2 70.08 -10.75 53.80
N HIS A 3 70.22 -9.52 53.31
CA HIS A 3 69.79 -9.07 51.99
C HIS A 3 70.29 -10.01 50.88
N LEU A 4 69.51 -10.15 49.80
CA LEU A 4 70.06 -10.00 48.45
C LEU A 4 68.96 -9.52 47.49
N SER A 5 69.24 -8.37 46.87
CA SER A 5 68.41 -7.67 45.90
C SER A 5 68.54 -8.28 44.50
N LEU A 6 67.52 -8.11 43.66
CA LEU A 6 67.72 -7.91 42.23
C LEU A 6 66.61 -6.99 41.69
N ILE A 7 67.03 -5.92 41.03
CA ILE A 7 66.23 -4.82 40.51
C ILE A 7 66.24 -4.88 38.98
N PHE A 8 65.22 -4.25 38.37
CA PHE A 8 65.06 -3.80 36.97
C PHE A 8 64.62 -4.89 35.97
N THR A 9 63.63 -4.69 35.11
CA THR A 9 63.40 -3.49 34.27
C THR A 9 61.96 -3.40 33.75
N VAL A 10 61.55 -2.16 33.46
CA VAL A 10 60.27 -1.68 32.92
C VAL A 10 59.88 -2.33 31.58
N GLY A 11 58.61 -2.71 31.45
CA GLY A 11 57.97 -3.10 30.18
C GLY A 11 56.64 -2.36 30.02
N LEU A 12 56.68 -1.34 29.17
CA LEU A 12 55.65 -0.37 28.83
C LEU A 12 54.62 -0.96 27.83
N THR A 13 53.33 -0.68 28.06
CA THR A 13 52.20 -0.58 27.09
C THR A 13 51.90 -1.73 26.12
N CYS A 14 50.67 -2.27 26.19
CA CYS A 14 49.58 -1.92 25.26
C CYS A 14 48.33 -2.73 25.58
N ALA A 15 47.35 -2.09 26.21
CA ALA A 15 45.99 -2.60 26.30
C ALA A 15 45.30 -2.39 24.95
N PHE A 16 45.27 -3.42 24.09
CA PHE A 16 44.30 -3.47 22.99
C PHE A 16 43.00 -4.07 23.54
N LEU A 17 42.20 -3.22 24.20
CA LEU A 17 40.76 -3.43 24.25
C LEU A 17 40.23 -3.18 22.84
N VAL A 18 40.18 -4.24 22.03
CA VAL A 18 39.33 -4.26 20.84
C VAL A 18 37.89 -4.23 21.37
N ALA A 19 37.38 -3.03 21.58
CA ALA A 19 35.96 -2.81 21.70
C ALA A 19 35.33 -3.17 20.35
N CYS A 20 34.88 -4.41 20.20
CA CYS A 20 33.91 -4.76 19.17
C CYS A 20 32.67 -3.91 19.40
N LYS A 21 32.60 -2.78 18.70
CA LYS A 21 31.38 -1.99 18.56
C LYS A 21 30.33 -2.94 17.98
N PRO A 22 29.21 -3.24 18.67
CA PRO A 22 28.17 -4.05 18.06
C PRO A 22 27.75 -3.36 16.77
N ALA A 23 27.72 -4.13 15.67
CA ALA A 23 27.26 -3.65 14.38
C ALA A 23 25.89 -2.97 14.57
N PRO A 24 25.57 -1.90 13.82
CA PRO A 24 24.24 -1.31 13.86
C PRO A 24 23.22 -2.42 13.61
N GLN A 25 22.37 -2.71 14.60
CA GLN A 25 21.24 -3.59 14.37
C GLN A 25 20.42 -2.92 13.27
N SER A 26 20.42 -3.53 12.09
CA SER A 26 19.47 -3.18 11.05
C SER A 26 18.10 -3.36 11.68
N ASN A 27 17.35 -2.27 11.85
CA ASN A 27 15.93 -2.32 12.18
C ASN A 27 15.24 -2.98 10.97
N VAL A 28 15.30 -4.31 10.90
CA VAL A 28 14.53 -5.10 9.95
C VAL A 28 13.10 -5.02 10.49
N VAL A 29 12.36 -4.01 10.05
CA VAL A 29 10.90 -4.05 10.11
C VAL A 29 10.51 -5.33 9.37
N PRO A 30 9.82 -6.29 10.01
CA PRO A 30 9.42 -7.52 9.34
C PRO A 30 8.64 -7.15 8.08
N ALA A 31 9.05 -7.66 6.93
CA ALA A 31 8.24 -7.56 5.72
C ALA A 31 6.90 -8.22 6.05
N GLN A 32 5.82 -7.44 6.06
CA GLN A 32 4.49 -7.99 6.29
C GLN A 32 4.20 -9.00 5.18
N VAL A 33 3.96 -10.25 5.57
CA VAL A 33 3.66 -11.34 4.64
C VAL A 33 2.29 -11.07 4.01
N ILE A 34 2.24 -11.07 2.68
CA ILE A 34 0.99 -11.03 1.93
C ILE A 34 0.43 -12.46 1.92
N GLU A 35 -0.80 -12.62 2.39
CA GLU A 35 -1.50 -13.91 2.36
C GLU A 35 -2.34 -14.01 1.08
N VAL A 36 -2.08 -15.02 0.24
CA VAL A 36 -2.88 -15.29 -0.95
C VAL A 36 -4.15 -16.06 -0.54
N ALA A 37 -5.18 -15.32 -0.14
CA ALA A 37 -6.42 -15.86 0.39
C ALA A 37 -7.64 -15.04 -0.08
N THR A 38 -8.85 -15.56 0.17
CA THR A 38 -10.10 -14.85 -0.14
C THR A 38 -10.14 -13.49 0.56
N PRO A 39 -10.74 -12.45 -0.06
CA PRO A 39 -10.84 -11.13 0.55
C PRO A 39 -11.59 -11.15 1.88
N LEU A 40 -11.17 -10.30 2.82
CA LEU A 40 -11.88 -9.99 4.06
C LEU A 40 -13.16 -9.21 3.77
N HIS A 41 -13.13 -8.33 2.77
CA HIS A 41 -14.25 -7.47 2.38
C HIS A 41 -14.62 -7.73 0.91
N PRO A 42 -15.33 -8.83 0.59
CA PRO A 42 -15.70 -9.13 -0.79
C PRO A 42 -16.81 -8.21 -1.33
N GLY A 43 -17.62 -7.61 -0.45
CA GLY A 43 -18.71 -6.69 -0.80
C GLY A 43 -18.24 -5.25 -0.96
N ILE A 44 -17.43 -4.98 -1.99
CA ILE A 44 -16.90 -3.64 -2.28
C ILE A 44 -17.38 -3.12 -3.63
N GLU A 45 -17.32 -1.81 -3.80
CA GLU A 45 -17.51 -1.15 -5.08
C GLU A 45 -16.43 -0.10 -5.32
N LEU A 46 -15.97 -0.03 -6.57
CA LEU A 46 -15.18 1.07 -7.10
C LEU A 46 -16.13 2.11 -7.67
N TYR A 47 -15.96 3.37 -7.28
CA TYR A 47 -16.77 4.48 -7.77
C TYR A 47 -15.92 5.58 -8.41
N ILE A 48 -16.52 6.24 -9.40
CA ILE A 48 -16.08 7.50 -9.99
C ILE A 48 -17.30 8.40 -10.05
N ASN A 49 -17.40 9.35 -9.12
CA ASN A 49 -18.60 10.18 -8.96
C ASN A 49 -18.28 11.65 -9.21
N ASN A 50 -19.12 12.32 -9.98
CA ASN A 50 -19.19 13.76 -10.07
C ASN A 50 -19.85 14.30 -8.79
N TYR A 51 -19.05 14.65 -7.80
CA TYR A 51 -19.53 15.03 -6.47
C TYR A 51 -20.14 16.44 -6.44
N VAL A 52 -19.98 17.21 -7.50
CA VAL A 52 -20.62 18.53 -7.67
C VAL A 52 -22.08 18.37 -8.07
N LEU A 53 -22.40 17.34 -8.87
CA LEU A 53 -23.77 17.02 -9.28
C LEU A 53 -24.49 16.11 -8.27
N GLY A 54 -23.74 15.38 -7.45
CA GLY A 54 -24.25 14.56 -6.35
C GLY A 54 -23.56 13.20 -6.25
N PRO A 55 -23.71 12.48 -5.12
CA PRO A 55 -22.94 11.27 -4.83
C PRO A 55 -23.24 10.08 -5.74
N ASN A 56 -24.30 10.13 -6.55
CA ASN A 56 -24.74 9.05 -7.43
C ASN A 56 -24.59 9.37 -8.93
N GLN A 57 -24.01 10.53 -9.26
CA GLN A 57 -23.78 10.92 -10.65
C GLN A 57 -22.41 10.44 -11.09
N GLY A 58 -22.33 9.27 -11.74
CA GLY A 58 -21.03 8.67 -12.03
C GLY A 58 -21.08 7.23 -12.54
N SER A 59 -19.98 6.53 -12.34
CA SER A 59 -19.81 5.11 -12.69
C SER A 59 -19.44 4.32 -11.43
N THR A 60 -20.06 3.16 -11.26
CA THR A 60 -19.74 2.21 -10.19
C THR A 60 -19.58 0.82 -10.76
N THR A 61 -18.65 0.05 -10.19
CA THR A 61 -18.40 -1.35 -10.56
C THR A 61 -18.12 -2.17 -9.30
N GLN A 62 -18.67 -3.38 -9.27
CA GLN A 62 -18.43 -4.38 -8.21
C GLN A 62 -17.62 -5.56 -8.78
N PRO A 63 -16.63 -6.09 -8.05
CA PRO A 63 -16.00 -7.34 -8.39
C PRO A 63 -16.92 -8.53 -8.09
N ASP A 64 -16.73 -9.63 -8.81
CA ASP A 64 -17.29 -10.93 -8.46
C ASP A 64 -16.21 -11.81 -7.82
N PHE A 65 -16.32 -12.03 -6.51
CA PHE A 65 -15.46 -12.93 -5.74
C PHE A 65 -16.05 -14.32 -5.53
N SER A 66 -17.23 -14.64 -6.09
CA SER A 66 -17.89 -15.94 -5.92
C SER A 66 -17.06 -17.12 -6.46
N ARG A 67 -16.16 -16.84 -7.40
CA ARG A 67 -15.24 -17.80 -8.02
C ARG A 67 -13.77 -17.46 -7.76
N TRP A 68 -13.48 -16.78 -6.65
CA TRP A 68 -12.10 -16.46 -6.31
C TRP A 68 -11.24 -17.72 -6.23
N SER A 69 -10.03 -17.61 -6.79
CA SER A 69 -8.99 -18.64 -6.73
C SER A 69 -7.63 -17.94 -6.64
N PRO A 70 -6.63 -18.51 -5.94
CA PRO A 70 -5.26 -17.97 -5.90
C PRO A 70 -4.65 -17.71 -7.27
N ASP A 71 -5.04 -18.50 -8.27
CA ASP A 71 -4.50 -18.42 -9.63
C ASP A 71 -5.28 -17.46 -10.55
N VAL A 72 -6.42 -16.94 -10.08
CA VAL A 72 -7.31 -16.06 -10.86
C VAL A 72 -7.21 -14.64 -10.32
N LYS A 73 -6.64 -13.75 -11.13
CA LYS A 73 -6.58 -12.32 -10.82
C LYS A 73 -7.97 -11.71 -10.91
N THR A 74 -8.56 -11.35 -9.76
CA THR A 74 -9.79 -10.54 -9.74
C THR A 74 -9.43 -9.09 -10.02
N LYS A 75 -9.78 -8.62 -11.23
CA LYS A 75 -9.60 -7.23 -11.67
C LYS A 75 -10.93 -6.65 -12.12
N PHE A 76 -11.19 -5.41 -11.76
CA PHE A 76 -12.39 -4.68 -12.12
C PHE A 76 -12.07 -3.21 -12.36
N SER A 77 -12.96 -2.50 -13.05
CA SER A 77 -12.73 -1.11 -13.45
C SER A 77 -14.03 -0.33 -13.60
N ALA A 78 -13.95 0.97 -13.38
CA ALA A 78 -15.00 1.94 -13.66
C ALA A 78 -14.45 3.02 -14.60
N THR A 79 -15.31 3.55 -15.46
CA THR A 79 -14.96 4.61 -16.42
C THR A 79 -16.16 5.54 -16.58
N THR A 80 -15.92 6.85 -16.68
CA THR A 80 -16.96 7.81 -17.05
C THR A 80 -17.01 8.01 -18.57
N SER A 81 -18.21 8.14 -19.11
CA SER A 81 -18.45 8.41 -20.53
C SER A 81 -19.50 9.51 -20.70
N GLU A 82 -19.22 10.70 -20.16
CA GLU A 82 -20.09 11.87 -20.34
C GLU A 82 -19.70 12.61 -21.62
N GLU A 83 -20.68 12.89 -22.48
CA GLU A 83 -20.46 13.60 -23.74
C GLU A 83 -19.86 14.98 -23.49
N GLY A 84 -18.81 15.34 -24.25
CA GLY A 84 -18.13 16.62 -24.13
C GLY A 84 -17.21 16.75 -22.91
N LYS A 85 -17.08 15.73 -22.06
CA LYS A 85 -16.14 15.73 -20.93
C LYS A 85 -15.00 14.71 -21.11
N PRO A 86 -13.80 15.01 -20.59
CA PRO A 86 -12.71 14.06 -20.61
C PRO A 86 -13.02 12.84 -19.70
N PRO A 87 -12.64 11.62 -20.11
CA PRO A 87 -12.95 10.42 -19.35
C PRO A 87 -12.03 10.29 -18.13
N TYR A 88 -12.62 9.85 -17.02
CA TYR A 88 -11.90 9.33 -15.87
C TYR A 88 -12.01 7.81 -15.89
N SER A 89 -10.95 7.10 -15.53
CA SER A 89 -11.00 5.66 -15.34
C SER A 89 -10.18 5.21 -14.14
N ALA A 90 -10.62 4.13 -13.51
CA ALA A 90 -9.92 3.48 -12.43
C ALA A 90 -10.03 1.97 -12.59
N SER A 91 -8.96 1.27 -12.25
CA SER A 91 -8.92 -0.19 -12.23
C SER A 91 -8.23 -0.67 -10.96
N ILE A 92 -8.75 -1.76 -10.43
CA ILE A 92 -8.29 -2.34 -9.17
C ILE A 92 -8.10 -3.84 -9.38
N GLU A 93 -6.97 -4.35 -8.93
CA GLU A 93 -6.60 -5.76 -8.96
C GLU A 93 -6.34 -6.23 -7.53
N TYR A 94 -7.04 -7.29 -7.11
CA TYR A 94 -6.85 -7.91 -5.81
C TYR A 94 -5.56 -8.73 -5.78
N LEU A 95 -4.72 -8.50 -4.76
CA LEU A 95 -3.41 -9.16 -4.61
C LEU A 95 -3.35 -10.16 -3.45
N GLY A 96 -4.32 -10.13 -2.54
CA GLY A 96 -4.34 -10.96 -1.33
C GLY A 96 -4.69 -10.13 -0.10
N ARG A 97 -4.31 -10.64 1.08
CA ARG A 97 -4.57 -9.99 2.38
C ARG A 97 -3.29 -9.54 3.06
N LYS A 98 -3.43 -8.50 3.88
CA LYS A 98 -2.50 -8.13 4.94
C LYS A 98 -3.27 -8.14 6.27
N PRO A 99 -2.59 -8.13 7.44
CA PRO A 99 -3.27 -8.11 8.74
C PRO A 99 -4.29 -6.97 8.89
N ASP A 100 -4.03 -5.85 8.22
CA ASP A 100 -4.81 -4.63 8.32
C ASP A 100 -5.92 -4.51 7.23
N GLY A 101 -6.04 -5.48 6.31
CA GLY A 101 -7.07 -5.44 5.27
C GLY A 101 -6.73 -6.15 3.97
N ASP A 102 -7.52 -5.87 2.94
CA ASP A 102 -7.37 -6.44 1.60
C ASP A 102 -6.36 -5.65 0.78
N LEU A 103 -5.36 -6.32 0.21
CA LEU A 103 -4.34 -5.67 -0.60
C LEU A 103 -4.80 -5.59 -2.06
N TYR A 104 -4.73 -4.38 -2.61
CA TYR A 104 -5.03 -4.11 -4.01
C TYR A 104 -3.91 -3.35 -4.69
N ASN A 105 -3.72 -3.60 -5.99
CA ASN A 105 -3.05 -2.68 -6.89
C ASN A 105 -4.11 -1.78 -7.55
N VAL A 106 -3.93 -0.47 -7.49
CA VAL A 106 -4.88 0.51 -8.00
C VAL A 106 -4.20 1.31 -9.11
N THR A 107 -4.83 1.39 -10.28
CA THR A 107 -4.45 2.27 -11.38
C THR A 107 -5.57 3.26 -11.67
N ILE A 108 -5.26 4.55 -11.73
CA ILE A 108 -6.22 5.63 -12.00
C ILE A 108 -5.69 6.47 -13.16
N SER A 109 -6.53 6.69 -14.17
CA SER A 109 -6.27 7.65 -15.25
C SER A 109 -7.26 8.80 -15.19
N PHE A 110 -6.75 10.03 -15.21
CA PHE A 110 -7.55 11.23 -15.05
C PHE A 110 -6.99 12.39 -15.91
N PRO A 111 -7.87 13.28 -16.40
CA PRO A 111 -7.46 14.47 -17.13
C PRO A 111 -6.86 15.54 -16.21
N ILE A 112 -5.86 16.26 -16.71
CA ILE A 112 -5.24 17.41 -16.06
C ILE A 112 -4.62 18.33 -17.10
N ALA A 113 -5.03 19.60 -17.12
CA ALA A 113 -4.52 20.63 -18.04
C ALA A 113 -4.47 20.19 -19.51
N GLY A 114 -5.51 19.51 -20.01
CA GLY A 114 -5.60 19.04 -21.39
C GLY A 114 -4.78 17.77 -21.70
N THR A 115 -4.18 17.14 -20.71
CA THR A 115 -3.45 15.87 -20.82
C THR A 115 -4.07 14.80 -19.93
N THR A 116 -3.74 13.52 -20.16
CA THR A 116 -4.12 12.42 -19.25
C THR A 116 -2.93 12.02 -18.40
N LYS A 117 -3.12 11.95 -17.08
CA LYS A 117 -2.15 11.36 -16.14
C LYS A 117 -2.63 10.01 -15.67
N THR A 118 -1.67 9.13 -15.38
CA THR A 118 -1.91 7.83 -14.76
C THR A 118 -1.14 7.74 -13.45
N LEU A 119 -1.83 7.31 -12.39
CA LEU A 119 -1.28 7.00 -11.09
C LEU A 119 -1.45 5.50 -10.83
N SER A 120 -0.40 4.83 -10.34
CA SER A 120 -0.48 3.46 -9.84
C SER A 120 0.01 3.40 -8.41
N ARG A 121 -0.71 2.70 -7.53
CA ARG A 121 -0.30 2.51 -6.13
C ARG A 121 -0.91 1.26 -5.52
N GLU A 122 -0.24 0.73 -4.50
CA GLU A 122 -0.84 -0.27 -3.62
C GLU A 122 -1.80 0.38 -2.62
N LEU A 123 -2.82 -0.36 -2.22
CA LEU A 123 -3.77 0.02 -1.19
C LEU A 123 -4.07 -1.18 -0.29
N VAL A 124 -3.98 -0.99 1.02
CA VAL A 124 -4.56 -1.91 2.00
C VAL A 124 -5.94 -1.37 2.36
N TYR A 125 -6.98 -2.06 1.93
CA TYR A 125 -8.36 -1.66 2.12
C TYR A 125 -8.90 -2.17 3.46
N PRO A 126 -9.29 -1.27 4.38
CA PRO A 126 -9.70 -1.63 5.73
C PRO A 126 -11.19 -1.97 5.86
N GLY A 127 -11.96 -1.98 4.76
CA GLY A 127 -13.40 -2.25 4.81
C GLY A 127 -14.34 -1.03 4.89
N GLY A 128 -13.84 0.20 4.79
CA GLY A 128 -14.63 1.44 4.82
C GLY A 128 -14.46 2.31 3.56
N ASP A 129 -15.13 3.47 3.45
CA ASP A 129 -14.91 4.37 2.30
C ASP A 129 -13.47 4.91 2.29
N VAL A 130 -12.75 4.65 1.21
CA VAL A 130 -11.41 5.16 0.96
C VAL A 130 -11.43 6.00 -0.30
N GLU A 131 -11.15 7.29 -0.12
CA GLU A 131 -10.89 8.20 -1.24
C GLU A 131 -9.52 7.94 -1.83
N LEU A 132 -9.48 7.72 -3.15
CA LEU A 132 -8.24 7.43 -3.86
C LEU A 132 -7.68 8.64 -4.59
N LEU A 133 -8.58 9.41 -5.19
CA LEU A 133 -8.29 10.65 -5.89
C LEU A 133 -9.50 11.58 -5.76
N ARG A 134 -9.22 12.86 -5.58
CA ARG A 134 -10.21 13.94 -5.75
C ARG A 134 -9.63 15.00 -6.66
N ASP A 135 -10.44 15.40 -7.61
CA ASP A 135 -10.19 16.53 -8.52
C ASP A 135 -11.30 17.57 -8.37
N THR A 136 -11.39 18.56 -9.26
CA THR A 136 -12.37 19.65 -9.21
C THR A 136 -13.82 19.19 -9.23
N GLU A 137 -14.16 18.17 -10.03
CA GLU A 137 -15.54 17.68 -10.16
C GLU A 137 -15.70 16.23 -9.73
N TYR A 138 -14.63 15.44 -9.79
CA TYR A 138 -14.69 13.99 -9.64
C TYR A 138 -13.99 13.49 -8.38
N ARG A 139 -14.62 12.51 -7.73
CA ARG A 139 -14.08 11.71 -6.63
C ARG A 139 -14.00 10.27 -7.06
N ILE A 140 -12.84 9.65 -6.90
CA ILE A 140 -12.59 8.24 -7.19
C ILE A 140 -12.29 7.55 -5.87
N GLY A 141 -12.93 6.43 -5.61
CA GLY A 141 -12.70 5.70 -4.38
C GLY A 141 -13.19 4.26 -4.42
N ILE A 142 -12.96 3.57 -3.31
CA ILE A 142 -13.61 2.29 -3.02
C ILE A 142 -14.39 2.41 -1.73
N ARG A 143 -15.54 1.75 -1.67
CA ARG A 143 -16.39 1.73 -0.47
C ARG A 143 -17.10 0.38 -0.34
N PRO A 144 -17.70 0.08 0.81
CA PRO A 144 -18.62 -1.05 0.93
C PRO A 144 -19.75 -0.93 -0.09
N LYS A 145 -20.17 -2.06 -0.63
CA LYS A 145 -21.34 -2.13 -1.51
C LYS A 145 -22.53 -1.43 -0.86
N THR A 146 -23.11 -0.44 -1.53
CA THR A 146 -24.37 0.16 -1.08
C THR A 146 -25.51 -0.82 -1.33
N ALA A 147 -26.44 -0.96 -0.38
CA ALA A 147 -27.67 -1.71 -0.59
C ALA A 147 -28.50 -0.98 -1.66
N GLU A 148 -28.97 -1.74 -2.66
CA GLU A 148 -29.91 -1.27 -3.70
C GLU A 148 -31.33 -1.14 -3.16
#